data_AF-A0A520Y3D7-F1
#
_entry.id   AF-A0A520Y3D7-F1
#
_cell.length_a   1.000
_cell.length_b   1.000
_cell.length_c   1.000
_cell.angle_alpha   90.00
_cell.angle_beta   90.00
_cell.angle_gamma   90.00
#
_symmetry.space_group_name_H-M   'P 1'
#
loop_
_entity.id
_entity.type
_entity.pdbx_description
1 polymer ?
#
loop_
_entity_poly.entity_id
_entity_poly.type
_entity_poly.pdbx_seq_one_letter_code
_entity_poly.pdbx_strand_id
1 'polypeptide(L)'
;MMFLAQSATRNVGLVILAIVLIGFLVYLLFNLLESRDEVGSEIELAANRKPYHDDDILETTMLDRSLMSALALLAIIGLALPLYWLGEPGRQEGYVDNTLELWTEDGAEAFEENCSSCHGGGGAGGIAPYALTAQGSGEFVASVDWVAPSLTSVLSRFTEDEVRYILNYGRNGVMPAWGAPGGGPLTEQQIDIIIVYLRSVQKDSDAVQAAVQDGLIEEGRLELAGKETPELVSQLEDAKRALASATQTGLSSQIDPAQAMVSAANLALGNAYPTETVAAWVAEISDPDHAEYLTYGKLLFVNRADSGAYSCARCHTSGWSFDGANDRDIEGNPVTQLPDGSPGYLQGGGWFGPNISGGSEIAQFPDFDSHVDFIRKGSVDGERYGVAGQGSGQMPGFSTRTDDDIIEKVDEDGVTVEREKTWPASLTEDQIQAVVAYARSL
;
A
#
# COMPACT_ATOMS: atom_id res chain seq x y z
N MET A 1 20.66 -28.57 8.82
CA MET A 1 19.95 -29.72 9.42
C MET A 1 18.77 -29.15 10.18
N MET A 2 17.60 -29.10 9.52
CA MET A 2 16.37 -28.46 10.02
C MET A 2 15.80 -29.25 11.21
N PHE A 3 15.89 -28.68 12.40
CA PHE A 3 14.96 -28.99 13.48
C PHE A 3 13.85 -27.94 13.44
N LEU A 4 12.85 -28.19 12.59
CA LEU A 4 11.62 -27.41 12.54
C LEU A 4 10.83 -27.64 13.84
N ALA A 5 10.30 -26.55 14.40
CA ALA A 5 9.36 -26.54 15.51
C ALA A 5 8.26 -27.60 15.33
N GLN A 6 8.20 -28.56 16.26
CA GLN A 6 7.13 -29.56 16.28
C GLN A 6 5.91 -28.93 16.94
N SER A 7 4.87 -28.63 16.16
CA SER A 7 3.55 -28.35 16.72
C SER A 7 3.00 -29.63 17.37
N ALA A 8 2.28 -29.49 18.49
CA ALA A 8 1.67 -30.62 19.20
C ALA A 8 0.77 -31.45 18.27
N THR A 9 0.13 -30.81 17.29
CA THR A 9 -0.72 -31.45 16.27
C THR A 9 0.06 -32.38 15.34
N ARG A 10 1.28 -32.03 14.93
CA ARG A 10 2.14 -32.90 14.10
C ARG A 10 2.59 -34.15 14.86
N ASN A 11 2.88 -34.03 16.15
CA ASN A 11 3.29 -35.16 16.98
C ASN A 11 2.13 -36.13 17.21
N VAL A 12 0.91 -35.63 17.45
CA VAL A 12 -0.30 -36.48 17.53
C VAL A 12 -0.54 -37.21 16.20
N GLY A 13 -0.42 -36.51 15.07
CA GLY A 13 -0.59 -37.12 13.74
C GLY A 13 0.41 -38.24 13.47
N LEU A 14 1.69 -38.07 13.84
CA LEU A 14 2.71 -39.11 13.67
C LEU A 14 2.49 -40.32 14.57
N VAL A 15 1.97 -40.14 15.78
CA VAL A 15 1.63 -41.24 16.69
C VAL A 15 0.46 -42.06 16.13
N ILE A 16 -0.60 -41.39 15.64
CA ILE A 16 -1.74 -42.07 15.01
C ILE A 16 -1.28 -42.85 13.77
N LEU A 17 -0.47 -42.22 12.90
CA LEU A 17 0.10 -42.88 11.73
C LEU A 17 0.90 -44.13 12.11
N ALA A 18 1.75 -44.05 13.14
CA ALA A 18 2.54 -45.17 13.62
C ALA A 18 1.66 -46.31 14.15
N ILE A 19 0.61 -46.01 14.91
CA ILE A 19 -0.34 -47.01 15.42
C ILE A 19 -1.05 -47.71 14.26
N VAL A 20 -1.52 -46.96 13.25
CA VAL A 20 -2.18 -47.54 12.08
C VAL A 20 -1.21 -48.40 11.27
N LEU A 21 0.02 -47.94 11.04
CA LEU A 21 1.05 -48.70 10.33
C LEU A 21 1.42 -49.99 11.05
N ILE A 22 1.62 -49.94 12.37
CA ILE A 22 1.91 -51.12 13.19
C ILE A 22 0.72 -52.08 13.15
N GLY A 23 -0.51 -51.59 13.31
CA GLY A 23 -1.72 -52.41 13.20
C GLY A 23 -1.86 -53.08 11.84
N PHE A 24 -1.58 -52.34 10.76
CA PHE A 24 -1.59 -52.87 9.40
C PHE A 24 -0.50 -53.92 9.18
N LEU A 25 0.73 -53.68 9.65
CA LEU A 25 1.83 -54.63 9.54
C LEU A 25 1.57 -55.90 10.35
N VAL A 26 0.98 -55.78 11.54
CA VAL A 26 0.56 -56.91 12.37
C VAL A 26 -0.54 -57.71 11.67
N TYR A 27 -1.57 -57.04 11.14
CA TYR A 27 -2.62 -57.69 10.34
C TYR A 27 -2.03 -58.42 9.13
N LEU A 28 -1.14 -57.77 8.39
CA LEU A 28 -0.51 -58.33 7.20
C LEU A 28 0.38 -59.52 7.56
N LEU A 29 1.11 -59.44 8.69
CA LEU A 29 1.89 -60.57 9.22
C LEU A 29 1.00 -61.75 9.57
N PHE A 30 -0.10 -61.55 10.31
CA PHE A 30 -1.02 -62.64 10.64
C PHE A 30 -1.66 -63.24 9.38
N ASN A 31 -2.08 -62.41 8.44
CA ASN A 31 -2.68 -62.87 7.18
C ASN A 31 -1.65 -63.66 6.31
N LEU A 32 -0.39 -63.24 6.31
CA LEU A 32 0.70 -63.99 5.65
C LEU A 32 1.02 -65.32 6.37
N LEU A 33 0.96 -65.33 7.70
CA LEU A 33 1.17 -66.54 8.50
C LEU A 33 0.01 -67.55 8.35
N GLU A 34 -1.20 -67.05 8.11
CA GLU A 34 -2.43 -67.86 7.90
C GLU A 34 -2.56 -68.35 6.44
N SER A 35 -1.75 -67.83 5.50
CA SER A 35 -1.78 -68.14 4.06
C SER A 35 -1.21 -69.51 3.66
N ARG A 36 -1.35 -70.57 4.47
CA ARG A 36 -0.99 -71.93 4.03
C ARG A 36 -1.94 -72.98 4.60
N ASP A 37 -2.88 -73.42 3.76
CA ASP A 37 -3.18 -74.84 3.58
C ASP A 37 -3.56 -75.10 2.10
N GLU A 38 -2.72 -75.91 1.45
CA GLU A 38 -2.87 -76.69 0.20
C GLU A 38 -3.62 -76.07 -1.00
N VAL A 39 -2.88 -75.84 -2.11
CA VAL A 39 -3.45 -75.52 -3.44
C VAL A 39 -4.37 -76.67 -3.87
N GLY A 40 -5.66 -76.39 -4.06
CA GLY A 40 -6.72 -77.38 -4.27
C GLY A 40 -7.79 -77.41 -3.18
N SER A 41 -7.57 -76.73 -2.04
CA SER A 41 -8.55 -76.59 -0.97
C SER A 41 -9.69 -75.62 -1.30
N GLU A 42 -9.57 -74.80 -2.36
CA GLU A 42 -10.64 -73.96 -2.90
C GLU A 42 -11.88 -74.73 -3.38
N ILE A 43 -11.79 -76.06 -3.53
CA ILE A 43 -12.93 -76.91 -3.89
C ILE A 43 -13.82 -77.20 -2.66
N GLU A 44 -13.26 -77.24 -1.45
CA GLU A 44 -13.97 -77.46 -0.18
C GLU A 44 -14.14 -76.18 0.66
N LEU A 45 -13.21 -75.22 0.56
CA LEU A 45 -13.15 -74.01 1.38
C LEU A 45 -13.73 -72.77 0.70
N ALA A 46 -14.25 -72.87 -0.53
CA ALA A 46 -14.88 -71.75 -1.21
C ALA A 46 -15.95 -71.12 -0.31
N ALA A 47 -15.83 -69.81 -0.05
CA ALA A 47 -16.69 -69.10 0.90
C ALA A 47 -18.20 -69.21 0.58
N ASN A 48 -18.55 -69.50 -0.68
CA ASN A 48 -19.91 -69.71 -1.16
C ASN A 48 -20.42 -71.17 -1.06
N ARG A 49 -19.59 -72.12 -0.63
CA ARG A 49 -19.94 -73.55 -0.46
C ARG A 49 -19.98 -74.01 0.99
N LYS A 50 -19.48 -73.20 1.92
CA LYS A 50 -19.67 -73.42 3.35
C LYS A 50 -21.17 -73.32 3.67
N PRO A 51 -21.74 -74.24 4.48
CA PRO A 51 -23.10 -74.07 4.97
C PRO A 51 -23.23 -72.68 5.61
N TYR A 52 -24.27 -71.94 5.22
CA TYR A 52 -24.53 -70.65 5.85
C TYR A 52 -24.84 -70.88 7.34
N HIS A 53 -24.64 -69.87 8.17
CA HIS A 53 -24.92 -69.99 9.59
C HIS A 53 -26.39 -70.38 9.82
N ASP A 54 -26.62 -71.28 10.77
CA ASP A 54 -27.97 -71.62 11.21
C ASP A 54 -28.66 -70.38 11.82
N ASP A 55 -29.99 -70.38 11.77
CA ASP A 55 -30.83 -69.25 12.17
C ASP A 55 -30.50 -68.75 13.59
N ASP A 56 -30.31 -69.68 14.54
CA ASP A 56 -29.93 -69.36 15.92
C ASP A 56 -28.60 -68.58 16.02
N ILE A 57 -27.62 -68.88 15.15
CA ILE A 57 -26.32 -68.20 15.12
C ILE A 57 -26.45 -66.82 14.46
N LEU A 58 -27.28 -66.72 13.43
CA LEU A 58 -27.59 -65.48 12.74
C LEU A 58 -28.30 -64.49 13.67
N GLU A 59 -29.33 -64.93 14.38
CA GLU A 59 -30.14 -64.10 15.26
C GLU A 59 -29.44 -63.72 16.58
N THR A 60 -28.43 -64.49 17.01
CA THR A 60 -27.64 -64.19 18.21
C THR A 60 -26.28 -63.61 17.83
N THR A 61 -25.25 -64.46 17.77
CA THR A 61 -23.84 -64.05 17.73
C THR A 61 -23.48 -63.13 16.56
N MET A 62 -24.02 -63.37 15.36
CA MET A 62 -23.73 -62.53 14.19
C MET A 62 -24.47 -61.21 14.26
N LEU A 63 -25.76 -61.22 14.59
CA LEU A 63 -26.55 -60.01 14.74
C LEU A 63 -26.03 -59.15 15.90
N ASP A 64 -25.76 -59.74 17.07
CA ASP A 64 -25.19 -59.05 18.23
C ASP A 64 -23.84 -58.42 17.89
N ARG A 65 -22.96 -59.13 17.16
CA ARG A 65 -21.67 -58.58 16.75
C ARG A 65 -21.82 -57.38 15.81
N SER A 66 -22.73 -57.47 14.85
CA SER A 66 -23.04 -56.38 13.91
C SER A 66 -23.67 -55.18 14.64
N LEU A 67 -24.62 -55.43 15.54
CA LEU A 67 -25.26 -54.39 16.34
C LEU A 67 -24.27 -53.73 17.30
N MET A 68 -23.40 -54.51 17.94
CA MET A 68 -22.34 -53.97 18.80
C MET A 68 -21.33 -53.13 18.01
N SER A 69 -20.96 -53.53 16.78
CA SER A 69 -20.09 -52.71 15.94
C SER A 69 -20.77 -51.42 15.49
N ALA A 70 -22.07 -51.48 15.16
CA ALA A 70 -22.86 -50.31 14.82
C ALA A 70 -22.99 -49.36 16.01
N LEU A 71 -23.26 -49.89 17.21
CA LEU A 71 -23.35 -49.12 18.45
C LEU A 71 -22.01 -48.48 18.82
N ALA A 72 -20.90 -49.21 18.67
CA ALA A 72 -19.56 -48.68 18.90
C ALA A 72 -19.24 -47.54 17.94
N LEU A 73 -19.52 -47.68 16.64
CA LEU A 73 -19.33 -46.61 15.66
C LEU A 73 -20.21 -45.40 15.98
N LEU A 74 -21.47 -45.62 16.37
CA LEU A 74 -22.39 -44.55 16.75
C LEU A 74 -21.92 -43.83 18.03
N ALA A 75 -21.40 -44.55 19.01
CA ALA A 75 -20.79 -43.95 20.20
C ALA A 75 -19.51 -43.16 19.85
N ILE A 76 -18.67 -43.67 18.95
CA ILE A 76 -17.48 -42.96 18.47
C ILE A 76 -17.89 -41.66 17.78
N ILE A 77 -18.82 -41.69 16.82
CA ILE A 77 -19.27 -40.49 16.10
C ILE A 77 -19.97 -39.52 17.06
N GLY A 78 -20.84 -40.04 17.93
CA GLY A 78 -21.60 -39.27 18.91
C GLY A 78 -20.73 -38.59 19.98
N LEU A 79 -19.52 -39.08 20.24
CA LEU A 79 -18.56 -38.44 21.13
C LEU A 79 -17.51 -37.61 20.37
N ALA A 80 -17.01 -38.11 19.24
CA ALA A 80 -15.95 -37.47 18.47
C ALA A 80 -16.41 -36.16 17.83
N LEU A 81 -17.64 -36.07 17.30
CA LEU A 81 -18.13 -34.84 16.68
C LEU A 81 -18.30 -33.71 17.72
N PRO A 82 -18.95 -33.91 18.89
CA PRO A 82 -18.99 -32.86 19.91
C PRO A 82 -17.61 -32.46 20.45
N LEU A 83 -16.68 -33.42 20.60
CA LEU A 83 -15.32 -33.13 21.04
C LEU A 83 -14.51 -32.36 19.98
N TYR A 84 -14.69 -32.68 18.70
CA TYR A 84 -14.12 -31.92 17.58
C TYR A 84 -14.67 -30.50 17.54
N TRP A 85 -16.00 -30.36 17.68
CA TRP A 85 -16.67 -29.07 17.69
C TRP A 85 -16.24 -28.18 18.87
N LEU A 86 -15.91 -28.76 20.03
CA LEU A 86 -15.38 -28.01 21.17
C LEU A 86 -14.01 -27.34 20.87
N GLY A 87 -13.23 -27.90 19.95
CA GLY A 87 -11.95 -27.32 19.49
C GLY A 87 -12.05 -26.46 18.23
N GLU A 88 -13.26 -26.30 17.67
CA GLU A 88 -13.49 -25.55 16.45
C GLU A 88 -13.22 -24.03 16.58
N PRO A 89 -13.61 -23.35 17.69
CA PRO A 89 -13.32 -21.92 17.85
C PRO A 89 -11.82 -21.60 17.73
N GLY A 90 -10.96 -22.32 18.45
CA GLY A 90 -9.51 -22.11 18.38
C GLY A 90 -8.89 -22.48 17.02
N ARG A 91 -9.52 -23.37 16.24
CA ARG A 91 -9.09 -23.66 14.86
C ARG A 91 -9.44 -22.51 13.92
N GLN A 92 -10.58 -21.85 14.13
CA GLN A 92 -11.03 -20.71 13.34
C GLN A 92 -10.17 -19.47 13.63
N GLU A 93 -9.89 -19.18 14.91
CA GLU A 93 -8.99 -18.11 15.33
C GLU A 93 -7.59 -18.29 14.72
N GLY A 94 -6.99 -19.49 14.83
CA GLY A 94 -5.68 -19.76 14.24
C GLY A 94 -5.64 -19.77 12.71
N TYR A 95 -6.78 -19.96 12.03
CA TYR A 95 -6.85 -19.83 10.56
C TYR A 95 -6.80 -18.36 10.13
N VAL A 96 -7.42 -17.48 10.91
CA VAL A 96 -7.49 -16.06 10.60
C VAL A 96 -6.15 -15.38 10.75
N ASP A 97 -5.54 -15.49 11.93
CA ASP A 97 -4.30 -14.76 12.23
C ASP A 97 -3.24 -15.13 11.20
N ASN A 98 -3.18 -16.43 10.87
CA ASN A 98 -2.34 -16.95 9.81
C ASN A 98 -2.73 -16.43 8.42
N THR A 99 -4.02 -16.26 8.12
CA THR A 99 -4.45 -15.71 6.82
C THR A 99 -4.00 -14.25 6.65
N LEU A 100 -4.14 -13.40 7.67
CA LEU A 100 -3.71 -12.00 7.57
C LEU A 100 -2.18 -11.88 7.51
N GLU A 101 -1.46 -12.67 8.30
CA GLU A 101 0.00 -12.75 8.24
C GLU A 101 0.46 -13.19 6.84
N LEU A 102 -0.10 -14.29 6.31
CA LEU A 102 0.17 -14.76 4.96
C LEU A 102 -0.18 -13.73 3.88
N TRP A 103 -1.32 -13.05 3.98
CA TRP A 103 -1.70 -12.03 3.00
C TRP A 103 -0.80 -10.81 3.06
N THR A 104 -0.31 -10.46 4.25
CA THR A 104 0.67 -9.38 4.40
C THR A 104 2.01 -9.76 3.80
N GLU A 105 2.47 -11.00 4.01
CA GLU A 105 3.71 -11.54 3.43
C GLU A 105 3.62 -11.66 1.89
N ASP A 106 2.58 -12.33 1.38
CA ASP A 106 2.31 -12.48 -0.05
C ASP A 106 2.11 -11.10 -0.72
N GLY A 107 1.44 -10.18 -0.03
CA GLY A 107 1.25 -8.81 -0.46
C GLY A 107 2.56 -8.01 -0.51
N ALA A 108 3.47 -8.23 0.45
CA ALA A 108 4.79 -7.62 0.45
C ALA A 108 5.64 -8.10 -0.72
N GLU A 109 5.62 -9.42 -1.01
CA GLU A 109 6.30 -10.00 -2.17
C GLU A 109 5.72 -9.46 -3.47
N ALA A 110 4.38 -9.46 -3.62
CA ALA A 110 3.72 -8.92 -4.78
C ALA A 110 4.02 -7.42 -4.99
N PHE A 111 4.09 -6.64 -3.90
CA PHE A 111 4.47 -5.23 -3.95
C PHE A 111 5.92 -5.03 -4.40
N GLU A 112 6.85 -5.82 -3.86
CA GLU A 112 8.26 -5.72 -4.21
C GLU A 112 8.52 -6.11 -5.68
N GLU A 113 7.79 -7.09 -6.20
CA GLU A 113 7.92 -7.50 -7.59
C GLU A 113 7.33 -6.49 -8.59
N ASN A 114 6.21 -5.86 -8.24
CA ASN A 114 5.41 -5.09 -9.21
C ASN A 114 5.46 -3.58 -8.99
N CYS A 115 5.66 -3.11 -7.76
CA CYS A 115 5.45 -1.71 -7.37
C CYS A 115 6.71 -1.00 -6.90
N SER A 116 7.66 -1.69 -6.26
CA SER A 116 8.83 -1.06 -5.61
C SER A 116 9.78 -0.38 -6.60
N SER A 117 9.79 -0.83 -7.86
CA SER A 117 10.59 -0.20 -8.93
C SER A 117 10.29 1.29 -9.11
N CYS A 118 9.06 1.71 -8.81
CA CYS A 118 8.64 3.12 -8.85
C CYS A 118 8.42 3.67 -7.44
N HIS A 119 7.69 2.96 -6.59
CA HIS A 119 7.28 3.45 -5.27
C HIS A 119 8.30 3.16 -4.15
N GLY A 120 9.48 2.63 -4.48
CA GLY A 120 10.51 2.26 -3.51
C GLY A 120 10.14 1.03 -2.68
N GLY A 121 11.14 0.36 -2.11
CA GLY A 121 10.92 -0.73 -1.18
C GLY A 121 10.11 -0.26 0.03
N GLY A 122 9.14 -1.08 0.47
CA GLY A 122 8.23 -0.69 1.55
C GLY A 122 7.26 0.45 1.20
N GLY A 123 7.18 0.87 -0.06
CA GLY A 123 6.37 2.01 -0.47
C GLY A 123 6.93 3.35 0.00
N ALA A 124 8.23 3.46 0.27
CA ALA A 124 8.87 4.67 0.78
C ALA A 124 8.78 5.89 -0.18
N GLY A 125 8.43 5.68 -1.44
CA GLY A 125 8.53 6.63 -2.53
C GLY A 125 9.81 6.41 -3.33
N GLY A 126 9.84 6.86 -4.57
CA GLY A 126 10.97 6.59 -5.45
C GLY A 126 11.00 7.48 -6.69
N ILE A 127 11.96 7.20 -7.57
CA ILE A 127 12.15 7.88 -8.84
C ILE A 127 12.11 6.83 -9.95
N ALA A 128 11.29 7.06 -10.96
CA ALA A 128 11.13 6.16 -12.10
C ALA A 128 11.18 6.92 -13.43
N PRO A 129 11.78 6.35 -14.48
CA PRO A 129 11.79 6.98 -15.79
C PRO A 129 10.36 7.05 -16.37
N TYR A 130 9.96 8.23 -16.84
CA TYR A 130 8.68 8.49 -17.48
C TYR A 130 8.86 9.14 -18.86
N ALA A 131 8.12 8.66 -19.85
CA ALA A 131 8.10 9.23 -21.19
C ALA A 131 7.09 10.38 -21.27
N LEU A 132 7.58 11.62 -21.31
CA LEU A 132 6.76 12.79 -21.64
C LEU A 132 6.29 12.70 -23.08
N THR A 133 5.00 12.94 -23.28
CA THR A 133 4.39 13.02 -24.60
C THR A 133 3.78 14.39 -24.83
N ALA A 134 3.84 14.88 -26.06
CA ALA A 134 3.33 16.18 -26.43
C ALA A 134 1.81 16.21 -26.26
N GLN A 135 1.32 17.26 -25.60
CA GLN A 135 -0.09 17.42 -25.30
C GLN A 135 -0.91 17.44 -26.61
N GLY A 136 -1.88 16.52 -26.72
CA GLY A 136 -2.78 16.42 -27.87
C GLY A 136 -2.30 15.50 -29.00
N SER A 137 -1.01 15.49 -29.37
CA SER A 137 -0.48 14.59 -30.41
C SER A 137 -0.07 13.21 -29.89
N GLY A 138 0.29 13.12 -28.60
CA GLY A 138 0.80 11.89 -27.98
C GLY A 138 2.20 11.49 -28.48
N GLU A 139 2.87 12.38 -29.22
CA GLU A 139 4.23 12.15 -29.71
C GLU A 139 5.23 12.16 -28.55
N PHE A 140 6.20 11.24 -28.57
CA PHE A 140 7.28 11.23 -27.58
C PHE A 140 8.09 12.53 -27.65
N VAL A 141 8.30 13.16 -26.50
CA VAL A 141 9.10 14.38 -26.38
C VAL A 141 10.42 14.09 -25.68
N ALA A 142 10.36 13.55 -24.47
CA ALA A 142 11.53 13.36 -23.61
C ALA A 142 11.29 12.24 -22.59
N SER A 143 12.37 11.67 -22.07
CA SER A 143 12.33 10.82 -20.88
C SER A 143 12.76 11.66 -19.68
N VAL A 144 11.98 11.63 -18.61
CA VAL A 144 12.24 12.37 -17.37
C VAL A 144 12.24 11.44 -16.16
N ASP A 145 12.88 11.89 -15.09
CA ASP A 145 12.90 11.19 -13.81
C ASP A 145 11.68 11.60 -12.99
N TRP A 146 10.67 10.73 -12.96
CA TRP A 146 9.41 10.97 -12.27
C TRP A 146 9.48 10.59 -10.80
N VAL A 147 9.13 11.52 -9.92
CA VAL A 147 9.02 11.33 -8.47
C VAL A 147 7.69 10.65 -8.15
N ALA A 148 7.76 9.34 -7.89
CA ALA A 148 6.65 8.55 -7.41
C ALA A 148 6.49 8.73 -5.89
N PRO A 149 5.26 9.01 -5.42
CA PRO A 149 5.03 9.38 -4.03
C PRO A 149 5.19 8.16 -3.12
N SER A 150 5.49 8.44 -1.85
CA SER A 150 5.37 7.42 -0.80
C SER A 150 3.94 6.92 -0.70
N LEU A 151 3.81 5.63 -0.48
CA LEU A 151 2.55 4.93 -0.20
C LEU A 151 2.35 4.66 1.28
N THR A 152 3.33 4.99 2.14
CA THR A 152 3.26 4.83 3.60
C THR A 152 2.26 5.76 4.30
N SER A 153 1.58 6.64 3.56
CA SER A 153 0.46 7.46 4.04
C SER A 153 -0.68 7.53 3.01
N VAL A 154 -0.78 6.51 2.15
CA VAL A 154 -1.82 6.45 1.11
C VAL A 154 -3.22 6.29 1.72
N LEU A 155 -3.36 5.48 2.77
CA LEU A 155 -4.65 5.22 3.40
C LEU A 155 -5.09 6.35 4.35
N SER A 156 -4.18 7.25 4.72
CA SER A 156 -4.56 8.55 5.30
C SER A 156 -5.33 9.46 4.35
N ARG A 157 -5.33 9.17 3.06
CA ARG A 157 -5.78 10.10 2.01
C ARG A 157 -6.79 9.49 1.04
N PHE A 158 -6.72 8.17 0.86
CA PHE A 158 -7.60 7.40 -0.01
C PHE A 158 -8.17 6.21 0.77
N THR A 159 -9.43 5.90 0.52
CA THR A 159 -10.07 4.64 0.93
C THR A 159 -9.42 3.45 0.23
N GLU A 160 -9.57 2.24 0.77
CA GLU A 160 -9.11 1.02 0.09
C GLU A 160 -9.79 0.81 -1.26
N ASP A 161 -11.05 1.23 -1.41
CA ASP A 161 -11.77 1.17 -2.69
C ASP A 161 -11.21 2.16 -3.72
N GLU A 162 -10.82 3.37 -3.30
CA GLU A 162 -10.13 4.32 -4.18
C GLU A 162 -8.74 3.81 -4.57
N VAL A 163 -7.99 3.23 -3.63
CA VAL A 163 -6.70 2.59 -3.93
C VAL A 163 -6.90 1.43 -4.90
N ARG A 164 -7.91 0.59 -4.69
CA ARG A 164 -8.28 -0.51 -5.60
C ARG A 164 -8.63 0.01 -6.99
N TYR A 165 -9.40 1.10 -7.07
CA TYR A 165 -9.73 1.73 -8.34
C TYR A 165 -8.45 2.22 -9.06
N ILE A 166 -7.56 2.90 -8.32
CA ILE A 166 -6.27 3.37 -8.84
C ILE A 166 -5.39 2.20 -9.31
N LEU A 167 -5.34 1.09 -8.58
CA LEU A 167 -4.60 -0.10 -8.98
C LEU A 167 -5.23 -0.78 -10.20
N ASN A 168 -6.55 -0.84 -10.27
CA ASN A 168 -7.27 -1.43 -11.39
C ASN A 168 -7.06 -0.65 -12.69
N TYR A 169 -7.14 0.67 -12.66
CA TYR A 169 -7.19 1.51 -13.86
C TYR A 169 -5.96 2.38 -14.09
N GLY A 170 -5.00 2.34 -13.17
CA GLY A 170 -3.83 3.23 -13.19
C GLY A 170 -4.18 4.65 -12.74
N ARG A 171 -3.22 5.56 -12.93
CA ARG A 171 -3.37 6.97 -12.54
C ARG A 171 -2.82 7.89 -13.62
N ASN A 172 -3.72 8.61 -14.30
CA ASN A 172 -3.45 9.71 -15.24
C ASN A 172 -2.32 9.44 -16.26
N GLY A 173 -2.21 8.19 -16.74
CA GLY A 173 -1.20 7.79 -17.72
C GLY A 173 0.24 7.77 -17.19
N VAL A 174 0.46 8.03 -15.90
CA VAL A 174 1.79 7.96 -15.26
C VAL A 174 2.00 6.67 -14.48
N MET A 175 0.92 6.13 -13.91
CA MET A 175 0.89 4.79 -13.36
C MET A 175 0.02 3.91 -14.28
N PRO A 176 0.52 2.77 -14.77
CA PRO A 176 -0.27 1.86 -15.59
C PRO A 176 -1.36 1.18 -14.77
N ALA A 177 -2.34 0.60 -15.46
CA ALA A 177 -3.32 -0.30 -14.87
C ALA A 177 -2.64 -1.62 -14.46
N TRP A 178 -2.86 -2.05 -13.22
CA TRP A 178 -2.30 -3.30 -12.67
C TRP A 178 -3.36 -4.38 -12.48
N GLY A 179 -4.59 -4.00 -12.14
CA GLY A 179 -5.68 -4.96 -11.99
C GLY A 179 -6.33 -5.36 -13.31
N ALA A 180 -6.84 -6.58 -13.35
CA ALA A 180 -7.53 -7.16 -14.51
C ALA A 180 -8.67 -6.27 -15.09
N PRO A 181 -9.48 -5.54 -14.29
CA PRO A 181 -10.53 -4.67 -14.84
C PRO A 181 -10.02 -3.57 -15.78
N GLY A 182 -8.84 -3.01 -15.54
CA GLY A 182 -8.19 -2.05 -16.44
C GLY A 182 -7.22 -2.68 -17.45
N GLY A 183 -7.22 -4.02 -17.56
CA GLY A 183 -6.33 -4.76 -18.47
C GLY A 183 -4.93 -5.03 -17.93
N GLY A 184 -4.70 -4.82 -16.63
CA GLY A 184 -3.44 -5.14 -15.96
C GLY A 184 -3.27 -6.64 -15.68
N PRO A 185 -2.06 -7.07 -15.27
CA PRO A 185 -1.72 -8.49 -15.12
C PRO A 185 -2.23 -9.13 -13.82
N LEU A 186 -2.66 -8.36 -12.83
CA LEU A 186 -3.00 -8.84 -11.49
C LEU A 186 -4.48 -9.21 -11.37
N THR A 187 -4.73 -10.33 -10.72
CA THR A 187 -6.08 -10.77 -10.32
C THR A 187 -6.65 -9.90 -9.20
N GLU A 188 -7.96 -9.95 -8.99
CA GLU A 188 -8.62 -9.23 -7.89
C GLU A 188 -8.02 -9.59 -6.53
N GLN A 189 -7.75 -10.88 -6.30
CA GLN A 189 -7.11 -11.36 -5.06
C GLN A 189 -5.69 -10.82 -4.89
N GLN A 190 -4.91 -10.70 -5.97
CA GLN A 190 -3.57 -10.11 -5.89
C GLN A 190 -3.62 -8.61 -5.57
N ILE A 191 -4.65 -7.90 -6.04
CA ILE A 191 -4.89 -6.50 -5.64
C ILE A 191 -5.27 -6.43 -4.15
N ASP A 192 -6.10 -7.36 -3.67
CA ASP A 192 -6.48 -7.43 -2.25
C ASP A 192 -5.27 -7.58 -1.33
N ILE A 193 -4.39 -8.56 -1.59
CA ILE A 193 -3.21 -8.78 -0.74
C ILE A 193 -2.24 -7.58 -0.79
N ILE A 194 -2.11 -6.90 -1.93
CA ILE A 194 -1.32 -5.66 -2.03
C ILE A 194 -1.92 -4.57 -1.14
N ILE A 195 -3.25 -4.41 -1.13
CA ILE A 195 -3.92 -3.43 -0.28
C ILE A 195 -3.74 -3.79 1.20
N VAL A 196 -3.82 -5.08 1.57
CA VAL A 196 -3.51 -5.54 2.93
C VAL A 196 -2.07 -5.21 3.32
N TYR A 197 -1.11 -5.41 2.42
CA TYR A 197 0.27 -4.99 2.65
C TYR A 197 0.41 -3.46 2.78
N LEU A 198 -0.25 -2.68 1.92
CA LEU A 198 -0.26 -1.21 2.05
C LEU A 198 -0.79 -0.75 3.40
N ARG A 199 -1.77 -1.47 3.97
CA ARG A 199 -2.28 -1.23 5.31
C ARG A 199 -1.21 -1.42 6.39
N SER A 200 -0.36 -2.42 6.27
CA SER A 200 0.66 -2.74 7.27
C SER A 200 1.85 -1.77 7.27
N VAL A 201 2.10 -1.08 6.15
CA VAL A 201 3.20 -0.12 6.00
C VAL A 201 2.80 1.34 6.26
N GLN A 202 1.57 1.60 6.70
CA GLN A 202 1.14 2.98 6.99
C GLN A 202 1.87 3.54 8.22
N LYS A 203 2.30 4.80 8.11
CA LYS A 203 2.86 5.60 9.21
C LYS A 203 1.76 5.94 10.21
N ASP A 204 2.15 6.01 11.48
CA ASP A 204 1.30 6.58 12.52
C ASP A 204 1.21 8.10 12.42
N SER A 205 0.34 8.70 13.25
CA SER A 205 0.10 10.14 13.23
C SER A 205 1.35 10.96 13.48
N ASP A 206 2.21 10.55 14.42
CA ASP A 206 3.41 11.31 14.79
C ASP A 206 4.43 11.27 13.65
N ALA A 207 4.59 10.12 13.00
CA ALA A 207 5.47 9.96 11.85
C ALA A 207 4.99 10.73 10.61
N VAL A 208 3.68 10.82 10.37
CA VAL A 208 3.11 11.65 9.29
C VAL A 208 3.38 13.14 9.56
N GLN A 209 3.08 13.62 10.77
CA GLN A 209 3.28 15.03 11.13
C GLN A 209 4.77 15.41 11.14
N ALA A 210 5.65 14.52 11.60
CA ALA A 210 7.10 14.71 11.52
C ALA A 210 7.57 14.85 10.07
N ALA A 211 7.09 13.99 9.16
CA ALA A 211 7.46 14.06 7.74
C ALA A 211 7.01 15.38 7.10
N VAL A 212 5.79 15.84 7.39
CA VAL A 212 5.30 17.14 6.91
C VAL A 212 6.16 18.28 7.45
N GLN A 213 6.52 18.25 8.73
CA GLN A 213 7.36 19.27 9.35
C GLN A 213 8.78 19.28 8.77
N ASP A 214 9.39 18.12 8.55
CA ASP A 214 10.71 18.01 7.91
C ASP A 214 10.66 18.64 6.52
N GLY A 215 9.61 18.34 5.74
CA GLY A 215 9.40 18.96 4.44
C GLY A 215 9.21 20.47 4.49
N LEU A 216 8.51 21.00 5.49
CA LEU A 216 8.38 22.45 5.68
C LEU A 216 9.72 23.11 5.96
N ILE A 217 10.59 22.44 6.72
CA ILE A 217 11.93 22.95 7.02
C ILE A 217 12.79 22.92 5.76
N GLU A 218 12.75 21.85 4.97
CA GLU A 218 13.50 21.76 3.71
C GLU A 218 13.04 22.81 2.69
N GLU A 219 11.73 22.96 2.48
CA GLU A 219 11.19 23.99 1.58
C GLU A 219 11.45 25.40 2.12
N GLY A 220 11.32 25.60 3.44
CA GLY A 220 11.62 26.88 4.09
C GLY A 220 13.09 27.26 3.95
N ARG A 221 13.99 26.27 3.98
CA ARG A 221 15.41 26.47 3.72
C ARG A 221 15.65 26.98 2.30
N LEU A 222 15.01 26.36 1.31
CA LEU A 222 15.10 26.78 -0.09
C LEU A 222 14.49 28.17 -0.31
N GLU A 223 13.38 28.49 0.35
CA GLU A 223 12.73 29.80 0.28
C GLU A 223 13.62 30.92 0.84
N LEU A 224 14.20 30.71 2.03
CA LEU A 224 15.12 31.68 2.64
C LEU A 224 16.41 31.83 1.81
N ALA A 225 17.00 30.71 1.39
CA ALA A 225 18.18 30.74 0.54
C ALA A 225 17.91 31.43 -0.80
N GLY A 226 16.75 31.21 -1.42
CA GLY A 226 16.36 31.89 -2.65
C GLY A 226 16.25 33.41 -2.51
N LYS A 227 15.86 33.90 -1.33
CA LYS A 227 15.76 35.34 -1.02
C LYS A 227 17.12 35.97 -0.73
N GLU A 228 17.97 35.27 0.01
CA GLU A 228 19.17 35.85 0.63
C GLU A 228 20.49 35.42 -0.01
N THR A 229 20.57 34.17 -0.50
CA THR A 229 21.77 33.55 -1.07
C THR A 229 21.42 32.69 -2.30
N PRO A 230 20.83 33.28 -3.36
CA PRO A 230 20.33 32.54 -4.52
C PRO A 230 21.42 31.70 -5.22
N GLU A 231 22.69 32.06 -5.05
CA GLU A 231 23.82 31.28 -5.56
C GLU A 231 23.90 29.88 -4.94
N LEU A 232 23.53 29.70 -3.67
CA LEU A 232 23.51 28.38 -3.02
C LEU A 232 22.42 27.49 -3.60
N VAL A 233 21.25 28.07 -3.89
CA VAL A 233 20.15 27.36 -4.56
C VAL A 233 20.58 26.96 -5.98
N SER A 234 21.18 27.89 -6.74
CA SER A 234 21.70 27.59 -8.08
C SER A 234 22.73 26.45 -8.07
N GLN A 235 23.64 26.44 -7.08
CA GLN A 235 24.65 25.38 -6.95
C GLN A 235 24.02 24.01 -6.67
N LEU A 236 22.99 23.95 -5.83
CA LEU A 236 22.25 22.72 -5.57
C LEU A 236 21.56 22.22 -6.85
N GLU A 237 20.90 23.11 -7.57
CA GLU A 237 20.22 22.78 -8.82
C GLU A 237 21.19 22.32 -9.92
N ASP A 238 22.35 22.97 -10.04
CA ASP A 238 23.42 22.54 -10.95
C ASP A 238 23.95 21.15 -10.58
N ALA A 239 24.15 20.89 -9.28
CA ALA A 239 24.62 19.59 -8.81
C ALA A 239 23.58 18.48 -9.08
N LYS A 240 22.29 18.75 -8.88
CA LYS A 240 21.21 17.81 -9.21
C LYS A 240 21.15 17.52 -10.71
N ARG A 241 21.27 18.55 -11.56
CA ARG A 241 21.34 18.38 -13.02
C ARG A 241 22.54 17.53 -13.46
N ALA A 242 23.70 17.76 -12.84
CA ALA A 242 24.90 16.97 -13.10
C ALA A 242 24.70 15.50 -12.69
N LEU A 243 24.05 15.25 -11.56
CA LEU A 243 23.70 13.91 -11.10
C LEU A 243 22.72 13.22 -12.05
N ALA A 244 21.63 13.88 -12.45
CA ALA A 244 20.68 13.33 -13.42
C ALA A 244 21.37 12.94 -14.74
N SER A 245 22.25 13.81 -15.26
CA SER A 245 23.04 13.54 -16.46
C SER A 245 23.99 12.35 -16.27
N ALA A 246 24.64 12.24 -15.11
CA ALA A 246 25.53 11.13 -14.79
C ALA A 246 24.78 9.80 -14.66
N THR A 247 23.60 9.79 -14.04
CA THR A 247 22.74 8.60 -13.86
C THR A 247 22.34 8.00 -15.21
N GLN A 248 22.06 8.82 -16.22
CA GLN A 248 21.75 8.34 -17.58
C GLN A 248 22.89 7.54 -18.23
N THR A 249 24.13 7.71 -17.77
CA THR A 249 25.28 6.94 -18.30
C THR A 249 25.37 5.52 -17.73
N GLY A 250 24.75 5.26 -16.58
CA GLY A 250 24.88 3.99 -15.84
C GLY A 250 26.28 3.71 -15.30
N LEU A 251 27.20 4.68 -15.32
CA LEU A 251 28.59 4.52 -14.89
C LEU A 251 28.79 5.08 -13.48
N SER A 252 29.11 4.23 -12.51
CA SER A 252 29.40 4.65 -11.13
C SER A 252 30.53 5.68 -11.05
N SER A 253 31.53 5.59 -11.95
CA SER A 253 32.62 6.56 -12.05
C SER A 253 32.18 7.99 -12.37
N GLN A 254 30.96 8.19 -12.88
CA GLN A 254 30.34 9.50 -13.10
C GLN A 254 29.26 9.81 -12.05
N ILE A 255 28.51 8.80 -11.61
CA ILE A 255 27.43 8.97 -10.62
C ILE A 255 27.98 9.36 -9.25
N ASP A 256 28.99 8.63 -8.74
CA ASP A 256 29.56 8.87 -7.41
C ASP A 256 30.06 10.31 -7.19
N PRO A 257 30.85 10.92 -8.10
CA PRO A 257 31.28 12.31 -7.92
C PRO A 257 30.13 13.30 -8.04
N ALA A 258 29.15 13.08 -8.93
CA ALA A 258 28.00 13.97 -9.06
C ALA A 258 27.10 13.92 -7.81
N GLN A 259 26.91 12.72 -7.25
CA GLN A 259 26.21 12.53 -5.98
C GLN A 259 26.93 13.25 -4.83
N ALA A 260 28.27 13.20 -4.80
CA ALA A 260 29.06 13.93 -3.82
C ALA A 260 28.89 15.46 -3.95
N MET A 261 28.71 15.99 -5.16
CA MET A 261 28.42 17.41 -5.38
C MET A 261 27.06 17.80 -4.79
N VAL A 262 26.01 16.97 -4.99
CA VAL A 262 24.69 17.20 -4.39
C VAL A 262 24.78 17.19 -2.87
N SER A 263 25.47 16.20 -2.30
CA SER A 263 25.68 16.11 -0.85
C SER A 263 26.44 17.32 -0.29
N ALA A 264 27.45 17.82 -1.01
CA ALA A 264 28.21 19.00 -0.61
C ALA A 264 27.36 20.28 -0.68
N ALA A 265 26.54 20.44 -1.73
CA ALA A 265 25.63 21.58 -1.87
C ALA A 265 24.56 21.58 -0.76
N ASN A 266 23.95 20.43 -0.48
CA ASN A 266 23.01 20.27 0.64
C ASN A 266 23.66 20.59 1.99
N LEU A 267 24.90 20.14 2.22
CA LEU A 267 25.64 20.47 3.44
C LEU A 267 25.91 21.98 3.55
N ALA A 268 26.30 22.64 2.45
CA ALA A 268 26.50 24.09 2.43
C ALA A 268 25.21 24.84 2.75
N LEU A 269 24.09 24.41 2.16
CA LEU A 269 22.77 24.98 2.41
C LEU A 269 22.35 24.77 3.88
N GLY A 270 22.50 23.55 4.41
CA GLY A 270 22.19 23.24 5.80
C GLY A 270 23.06 23.99 6.83
N ASN A 271 24.32 24.27 6.50
CA ASN A 271 25.19 25.10 7.33
C ASN A 271 24.80 26.58 7.31
N ALA A 272 24.40 27.10 6.15
CA ALA A 272 23.94 28.49 6.02
C ALA A 272 22.57 28.71 6.67
N TYR A 273 21.70 27.69 6.61
CA TYR A 273 20.34 27.70 7.11
C TYR A 273 20.09 26.48 8.01
N PRO A 274 20.57 26.50 9.27
CA PRO A 274 20.40 25.40 10.20
C PRO A 274 18.94 25.05 10.46
N THR A 275 18.63 23.76 10.61
CA THR A 275 17.28 23.23 10.86
C THR A 275 16.53 23.99 11.95
N GLU A 276 17.16 24.22 13.11
CA GLU A 276 16.55 24.92 14.25
C GLU A 276 16.12 26.35 13.89
N THR A 277 16.95 27.08 13.14
CA THR A 277 16.67 28.45 12.71
C THR A 277 15.50 28.49 11.73
N VAL A 278 15.51 27.58 10.76
CA VAL A 278 14.43 27.50 9.77
C VAL A 278 13.13 27.04 10.42
N ALA A 279 13.19 26.08 11.35
CA ALA A 279 12.02 25.61 12.10
C ALA A 279 11.40 26.74 12.94
N ALA A 280 12.23 27.56 13.60
CA ALA A 280 11.74 28.73 14.33
C ALA A 280 11.05 29.73 13.40
N TRP A 281 11.65 30.04 12.25
CA TRP A 281 11.04 30.91 11.24
C TRP A 281 9.73 30.34 10.68
N VAL A 282 9.70 29.05 10.33
CA VAL A 282 8.47 28.35 9.88
C VAL A 282 7.36 28.44 10.93
N ALA A 283 7.71 28.32 12.21
CA ALA A 283 6.76 28.45 13.31
C ALA A 283 6.28 29.89 13.55
N GLU A 284 7.09 30.90 13.23
CA GLU A 284 6.68 32.31 13.28
C GLU A 284 5.71 32.65 12.14
N ILE A 285 6.00 32.18 10.93
CA ILE A 285 5.17 32.49 9.74
C ILE A 285 3.87 31.69 9.67
N SER A 286 3.68 30.69 10.54
CA SER A 286 2.43 29.92 10.61
C SER A 286 1.29 30.67 11.31
N ASP A 287 1.58 31.79 11.98
CA ASP A 287 0.57 32.67 12.54
C ASP A 287 -0.23 33.35 11.40
N PRO A 288 -1.58 33.22 11.37
CA PRO A 288 -2.44 33.86 10.36
C PRO A 288 -2.28 35.38 10.24
N ASP A 289 -1.86 36.06 11.30
CA ASP A 289 -1.63 37.51 11.31
C ASP A 289 -0.21 37.88 10.84
N HIS A 290 0.67 36.90 10.58
CA HIS A 290 2.02 37.15 10.10
C HIS A 290 2.04 37.59 8.63
N ALA A 291 2.91 38.54 8.30
CA ALA A 291 3.02 39.09 6.94
C ALA A 291 3.41 38.04 5.88
N GLU A 292 4.08 36.96 6.30
CA GLU A 292 4.52 35.84 5.47
C GLU A 292 3.60 34.60 5.59
N TYR A 293 2.38 34.73 6.12
CA TYR A 293 1.46 33.59 6.24
C TYR A 293 1.15 32.90 4.91
N LEU A 294 1.08 33.66 3.81
CA LEU A 294 0.94 33.08 2.47
C LEU A 294 2.19 32.28 2.04
N THR A 295 3.37 32.64 2.54
CA THR A 295 4.59 31.85 2.35
C THR A 295 4.47 30.52 3.10
N TYR A 296 3.94 30.50 4.34
CA TYR A 296 3.68 29.25 5.05
C TYR A 296 2.76 28.31 4.26
N GLY A 297 1.65 28.84 3.74
CA GLY A 297 0.75 28.10 2.85
C GLY A 297 1.44 27.62 1.55
N LYS A 298 2.32 28.42 0.96
CA LYS A 298 3.15 28.01 -0.19
C LYS A 298 4.04 26.82 0.16
N LEU A 299 4.75 26.85 1.28
CA LEU A 299 5.66 25.77 1.68
C LEU A 299 4.92 24.44 1.85
N LEU A 300 3.74 24.47 2.46
CA LEU A 300 2.84 23.32 2.53
C LEU A 300 2.42 22.84 1.13
N PHE A 301 2.03 23.78 0.26
CA PHE A 301 1.56 23.48 -1.09
C PHE A 301 2.62 22.75 -1.95
N VAL A 302 3.90 23.07 -1.76
CA VAL A 302 5.03 22.47 -2.51
C VAL A 302 5.83 21.44 -1.70
N ASN A 303 5.33 20.99 -0.54
CA ASN A 303 6.08 20.16 0.39
C ASN A 303 6.58 18.84 -0.23
N ARG A 304 7.90 18.70 -0.42
CA ARG A 304 8.53 17.53 -1.05
C ARG A 304 8.71 16.31 -0.14
N ALA A 305 8.35 16.37 1.14
CA ALA A 305 8.46 15.23 2.03
C ALA A 305 7.70 14.00 1.52
N ASP A 306 8.24 12.81 1.81
CA ASP A 306 7.68 11.53 1.37
C ASP A 306 7.43 11.47 -0.16
N SER A 307 8.39 11.98 -0.93
CA SER A 307 8.30 12.10 -2.39
C SER A 307 7.07 12.91 -2.83
N GLY A 308 6.76 13.94 -2.05
CA GLY A 308 5.63 14.84 -2.21
C GLY A 308 4.27 14.21 -1.94
N ALA A 309 4.17 13.14 -1.13
CA ALA A 309 2.89 12.54 -0.78
C ALA A 309 1.84 13.58 -0.31
N TYR A 310 2.29 14.65 0.34
CA TYR A 310 1.45 15.73 0.90
C TYR A 310 1.35 16.99 0.02
N SER A 311 2.04 17.03 -1.12
CA SER A 311 2.14 18.22 -1.98
C SER A 311 0.92 18.38 -2.89
N CYS A 312 0.27 19.54 -2.82
CA CYS A 312 -0.77 19.96 -3.75
C CYS A 312 -0.19 20.21 -5.16
N ALA A 313 1.04 20.71 -5.23
CA ALA A 313 1.72 21.04 -6.48
C ALA A 313 1.89 19.84 -7.42
N ARG A 314 1.97 18.61 -6.88
CA ARG A 314 2.01 17.39 -7.69
C ARG A 314 0.86 17.25 -8.68
N CYS A 315 -0.31 17.75 -8.30
CA CYS A 315 -1.50 17.68 -9.13
C CYS A 315 -1.79 19.01 -9.82
N HIS A 316 -1.53 20.13 -9.15
CA HIS A 316 -1.94 21.46 -9.59
C HIS A 316 -0.80 22.30 -10.19
N THR A 317 0.40 21.76 -10.33
CA THR A 317 1.53 22.46 -10.97
C THR A 317 2.20 21.53 -11.98
N SER A 318 2.07 21.86 -13.27
CA SER A 318 2.75 21.09 -14.33
C SER A 318 4.26 21.10 -14.12
N GLY A 319 4.92 19.97 -14.35
CA GLY A 319 6.37 19.84 -14.19
C GLY A 319 6.87 19.52 -12.78
N TRP A 320 6.04 19.70 -11.75
CA TRP A 320 6.48 19.52 -10.35
C TRP A 320 7.00 18.09 -10.09
N SER A 321 6.28 17.07 -10.56
CA SER A 321 6.59 15.65 -10.26
C SER A 321 7.85 15.11 -10.95
N PHE A 322 8.48 15.86 -11.85
CA PHE A 322 9.74 15.44 -12.50
C PHE A 322 10.82 16.52 -12.43
N ASP A 323 10.68 17.44 -11.47
CA ASP A 323 11.57 18.59 -11.30
C ASP A 323 11.78 19.40 -12.60
N GLY A 324 10.79 19.36 -13.51
CA GLY A 324 10.68 20.29 -14.64
C GLY A 324 10.37 21.73 -14.18
N ALA A 325 10.26 21.90 -12.87
CA ALA A 325 9.88 23.05 -12.11
C ALA A 325 10.95 24.12 -11.92
N ASN A 326 12.07 24.04 -12.64
CA ASN A 326 12.95 25.19 -12.69
C ASN A 326 12.22 26.28 -13.48
N ASP A 327 11.95 27.41 -12.82
CA ASP A 327 11.40 28.60 -13.47
C ASP A 327 12.36 29.16 -14.52
N ARG A 328 13.58 28.61 -14.62
CA ARG A 328 14.64 28.96 -15.53
C ARG A 328 15.25 27.75 -16.26
N ASP A 329 15.58 27.93 -17.53
CA ASP A 329 16.27 26.94 -18.35
C ASP A 329 17.76 26.83 -18.00
N ILE A 330 18.49 25.97 -18.72
CA ILE A 330 19.93 25.74 -18.53
C ILE A 330 20.79 26.97 -18.82
N GLU A 331 20.25 27.98 -19.52
CA GLU A 331 20.88 29.28 -19.77
C GLU A 331 20.38 30.38 -18.80
N GLY A 332 19.49 30.04 -17.85
CA GLY A 332 18.92 30.96 -16.87
C GLY A 332 17.72 31.78 -17.36
N ASN A 333 17.18 31.50 -18.54
CA ASN A 333 16.00 32.20 -19.06
C ASN A 333 14.70 31.61 -18.51
N PRO A 334 13.64 32.41 -18.32
CA PRO A 334 12.37 31.88 -17.83
C PRO A 334 11.81 30.73 -18.67
N VAL A 335 11.49 29.59 -18.04
CA VAL A 335 10.78 28.49 -18.70
C VAL A 335 9.33 28.91 -18.87
N THR A 336 8.95 29.27 -20.09
CA THR A 336 7.59 29.68 -20.44
C THR A 336 6.72 28.52 -20.96
N GLN A 337 7.35 27.40 -21.33
CA GLN A 337 6.69 26.18 -21.78
C GLN A 337 7.55 24.96 -21.39
N LEU A 338 6.92 23.91 -20.87
CA LEU A 338 7.58 22.62 -20.60
C LEU A 338 7.76 21.81 -21.89
N PRO A 339 8.65 20.79 -21.90
CA PRO A 339 8.91 20.00 -23.10
C PRO A 339 7.65 19.38 -23.73
N ASP A 340 6.68 18.97 -22.91
CA ASP A 340 5.40 18.38 -23.35
C ASP A 340 4.42 19.38 -23.97
N GLY A 341 4.81 20.65 -24.05
CA GLY A 341 4.01 21.74 -24.58
C GLY A 341 3.06 22.39 -23.58
N SER A 342 3.02 21.91 -22.33
CA SER A 342 2.25 22.56 -21.26
C SER A 342 2.87 23.90 -20.85
N PRO A 343 2.11 24.83 -20.23
CA PRO A 343 2.66 26.08 -19.71
C PRO A 343 3.88 25.80 -18.83
N GLY A 344 4.88 26.70 -18.88
CA GLY A 344 6.05 26.64 -18.02
C GLY A 344 5.67 26.65 -16.53
N TYR A 345 6.67 26.56 -15.64
CA TYR A 345 6.40 26.39 -14.21
C TYR A 345 5.52 27.52 -13.64
N LEU A 346 4.22 27.24 -13.56
CA LEU A 346 3.19 28.12 -13.06
C LEU A 346 2.55 27.41 -11.88
N GLN A 347 2.87 27.89 -10.68
CA GLN A 347 2.29 27.36 -9.46
C GLN A 347 0.76 27.44 -9.52
N GLY A 348 0.09 26.31 -9.34
CA GLY A 348 -1.38 26.24 -9.48
C GLY A 348 -1.88 26.27 -10.93
N GLY A 349 -1.00 26.18 -11.93
CA GLY A 349 -1.33 26.21 -13.35
C GLY A 349 -2.19 25.04 -13.85
N GLY A 350 -2.33 23.98 -13.06
CA GLY A 350 -3.08 22.77 -13.36
C GLY A 350 -2.28 21.77 -14.22
N TRP A 351 -2.56 20.48 -14.02
CA TRP A 351 -2.07 19.40 -14.88
C TRP A 351 -2.87 18.11 -14.69
N PHE A 352 -2.70 17.43 -13.55
CA PHE A 352 -3.57 16.32 -13.15
C PHE A 352 -4.87 16.84 -12.57
N GLY A 353 -4.74 17.81 -11.66
CA GLY A 353 -5.83 18.60 -11.14
C GLY A 353 -6.08 19.83 -12.02
N PRO A 354 -7.23 20.50 -11.85
CA PRO A 354 -7.54 21.73 -12.57
C PRO A 354 -6.53 22.84 -12.27
N ASN A 355 -6.56 23.87 -13.12
CA ASN A 355 -5.91 25.14 -12.82
C ASN A 355 -6.65 25.83 -11.66
N ILE A 356 -5.87 26.26 -10.68
CA ILE A 356 -6.34 26.86 -9.42
C ILE A 356 -5.84 28.31 -9.25
N SER A 357 -5.19 28.88 -10.26
CA SER A 357 -4.66 30.26 -10.23
C SER A 357 -5.60 31.25 -10.91
N GLY A 358 -5.26 32.54 -10.86
CA GLY A 358 -6.00 33.59 -11.54
C GLY A 358 -7.43 33.79 -11.01
N GLY A 359 -7.67 33.46 -9.74
CA GLY A 359 -8.99 33.55 -9.10
C GLY A 359 -9.95 32.40 -9.41
N SER A 360 -9.50 31.32 -10.05
CA SER A 360 -10.27 30.09 -10.29
C SER A 360 -10.86 29.53 -8.99
N GLU A 361 -10.05 29.47 -7.93
CA GLU A 361 -10.47 28.97 -6.61
C GLU A 361 -11.51 29.84 -5.93
N ILE A 362 -11.43 31.16 -6.08
CA ILE A 362 -12.42 32.09 -5.52
C ILE A 362 -13.76 31.92 -6.24
N ALA A 363 -13.73 31.66 -7.55
CA ALA A 363 -14.94 31.40 -8.33
C ALA A 363 -15.56 30.04 -7.99
N GLN A 364 -14.74 29.01 -7.80
CA GLN A 364 -15.17 27.65 -7.47
C GLN A 364 -15.65 27.53 -6.02
N PHE A 365 -14.96 28.18 -5.07
CA PHE A 365 -15.29 28.23 -3.65
C PHE A 365 -15.39 29.70 -3.18
N PRO A 366 -16.56 30.35 -3.34
CA PRO A 366 -16.75 31.73 -2.89
C PRO A 366 -16.47 31.91 -1.39
N ASP A 367 -16.85 30.91 -0.60
CA ASP A 367 -16.67 30.87 0.85
C ASP A 367 -15.37 30.15 1.24
N PHE A 368 -14.60 30.73 2.16
CA PHE A 368 -13.31 30.20 2.59
C PHE A 368 -13.46 28.84 3.29
N ASP A 369 -14.42 28.73 4.20
CA ASP A 369 -14.65 27.51 4.98
C ASP A 369 -15.12 26.37 4.07
N SER A 370 -15.88 26.67 3.02
CA SER A 370 -16.26 25.68 2.00
C SER A 370 -15.06 25.10 1.23
N HIS A 371 -14.01 25.90 1.02
CA HIS A 371 -12.77 25.42 0.42
C HIS A 371 -11.99 24.56 1.43
N VAL A 372 -11.86 25.01 2.68
CA VAL A 372 -11.26 24.23 3.77
C VAL A 372 -11.93 22.86 3.90
N ASP A 373 -13.25 22.80 3.96
CA ASP A 373 -14.02 21.55 4.04
C ASP A 373 -13.79 20.63 2.84
N PHE A 374 -13.58 21.20 1.65
CA PHE A 374 -13.24 20.41 0.47
C PHE A 374 -11.83 19.81 0.56
N ILE A 375 -10.83 20.56 1.02
CA ILE A 375 -9.48 20.03 1.24
C ILE A 375 -9.46 18.94 2.33
N ARG A 376 -10.31 19.09 3.37
CA ARG A 376 -10.43 18.08 4.43
C ARG A 376 -10.93 16.74 3.89
N LYS A 377 -11.95 16.76 3.04
CA LYS A 377 -12.66 15.55 2.55
C LYS A 377 -12.10 14.99 1.25
N GLY A 378 -11.56 15.85 0.38
CA GLY A 378 -11.24 15.50 -0.99
C GLY A 378 -12.46 15.50 -1.91
N SER A 379 -12.23 15.12 -3.16
CA SER A 379 -13.29 14.93 -4.16
C SER A 379 -13.84 13.52 -4.07
N VAL A 380 -15.16 13.35 -4.12
CA VAL A 380 -15.82 12.05 -4.24
C VAL A 380 -16.36 11.91 -5.67
N ASP A 381 -16.19 10.74 -6.29
CA ASP A 381 -16.62 10.51 -7.67
C ASP A 381 -18.13 10.73 -7.84
N GLY A 382 -18.50 11.51 -8.85
CA GLY A 382 -19.89 11.84 -9.17
C GLY A 382 -20.55 12.87 -8.26
N GLU A 383 -20.01 13.13 -7.07
CA GLU A 383 -20.55 14.09 -6.10
C GLU A 383 -20.21 15.55 -6.46
N ARG A 384 -21.10 16.47 -6.09
CA ARG A 384 -20.89 17.90 -6.33
C ARG A 384 -20.00 18.52 -5.28
N TYR A 385 -19.16 19.48 -5.70
CA TYR A 385 -18.39 20.33 -4.79
C TYR A 385 -18.31 21.77 -5.33
N GLY A 386 -18.10 22.73 -4.42
CA GLY A 386 -18.07 24.15 -4.76
C GLY A 386 -19.34 24.61 -5.51
N VAL A 387 -19.19 25.59 -6.40
CA VAL A 387 -20.32 26.17 -7.16
C VAL A 387 -20.81 25.25 -8.28
N ALA A 388 -19.90 24.62 -9.02
CA ALA A 388 -20.22 23.84 -10.23
C ALA A 388 -19.29 22.64 -10.46
N GLY A 389 -18.53 22.23 -9.43
CA GLY A 389 -17.60 21.11 -9.53
C GLY A 389 -18.31 19.76 -9.42
N GLN A 390 -17.80 18.78 -10.13
CA GLN A 390 -18.13 17.37 -9.94
C GLN A 390 -16.84 16.61 -9.64
N GLY A 391 -16.81 15.89 -8.53
CA GLY A 391 -15.65 15.15 -8.08
C GLY A 391 -15.39 13.93 -8.96
N SER A 392 -14.12 13.54 -9.03
CA SER A 392 -13.64 12.37 -9.78
C SER A 392 -13.08 11.27 -8.87
N GLY A 393 -13.09 11.47 -7.54
CA GLY A 393 -12.40 10.60 -6.59
C GLY A 393 -10.87 10.75 -6.58
N GLN A 394 -10.28 11.56 -7.48
CA GLN A 394 -8.83 11.60 -7.64
C GLN A 394 -8.11 12.58 -6.70
N MET A 395 -8.81 13.61 -6.23
CA MET A 395 -8.26 14.55 -5.25
C MET A 395 -8.51 14.00 -3.84
N PRO A 396 -7.46 13.63 -3.08
CA PRO A 396 -7.62 13.07 -1.75
C PRO A 396 -8.07 14.11 -0.73
N GLY A 397 -8.61 13.63 0.39
CA GLY A 397 -8.73 14.41 1.62
C GLY A 397 -7.41 14.46 2.39
N PHE A 398 -7.21 15.51 3.17
CA PHE A 398 -5.99 15.71 3.96
C PHE A 398 -6.23 15.70 5.47
N SER A 399 -7.49 15.64 5.91
CA SER A 399 -7.85 15.54 7.32
C SER A 399 -7.89 14.08 7.80
N THR A 400 -8.17 13.88 9.09
CA THR A 400 -8.42 12.55 9.66
C THR A 400 -9.59 11.90 8.92
N ARG A 401 -9.44 10.61 8.64
CA ARG A 401 -10.42 9.85 7.88
C ARG A 401 -10.70 8.55 8.61
N THR A 402 -11.94 8.16 8.63
CA THR A 402 -12.37 6.93 9.29
C THR A 402 -13.00 6.02 8.25
N ASP A 403 -12.54 4.78 8.23
CA ASP A 403 -13.10 3.71 7.42
C ASP A 403 -13.87 2.74 8.28
N ASP A 404 -15.05 2.38 7.81
CA ASP A 404 -15.78 1.26 8.37
C ASP A 404 -15.35 -0.04 7.66
N ASP A 405 -15.62 -1.16 8.32
CA ASP A 405 -15.48 -2.50 7.74
C ASP A 405 -14.05 -2.88 7.26
N ILE A 406 -12.99 -2.42 7.94
CA ILE A 406 -11.60 -2.84 7.69
C ILE A 406 -11.26 -4.14 8.43
N ILE A 407 -10.92 -5.21 7.70
CA ILE A 407 -10.57 -6.52 8.31
C ILE A 407 -9.16 -6.48 8.90
N GLU A 408 -9.01 -6.03 10.14
CA GLU A 408 -7.71 -6.03 10.85
C GLU A 408 -7.46 -7.28 11.71
N LYS A 409 -8.51 -7.94 12.18
CA LYS A 409 -8.50 -9.21 12.93
C LYS A 409 -9.79 -10.00 12.64
N VAL A 410 -9.88 -11.24 13.09
CA VAL A 410 -11.16 -11.98 13.19
C VAL A 410 -11.10 -12.80 14.47
N ASP A 411 -12.05 -12.57 15.39
CA ASP A 411 -12.15 -13.30 16.66
C ASP A 411 -13.14 -14.50 16.64
N GLU A 412 -13.27 -15.15 17.81
CA GLU A 412 -13.96 -16.42 18.08
C GLU A 412 -15.45 -16.48 17.66
N ASP A 413 -16.10 -15.35 17.40
CA ASP A 413 -17.53 -15.28 17.02
C ASP A 413 -17.76 -15.21 15.49
N GLY A 414 -16.69 -15.18 14.70
CA GLY A 414 -16.74 -15.01 13.25
C GLY A 414 -16.61 -13.54 12.84
N VAL A 415 -15.54 -13.24 12.12
CA VAL A 415 -15.13 -11.95 11.53
C VAL A 415 -15.52 -10.72 12.35
N THR A 416 -14.73 -10.34 13.35
CA THR A 416 -14.66 -8.93 13.77
C THR A 416 -13.73 -8.15 12.86
N VAL A 417 -14.33 -7.68 11.78
CA VAL A 417 -13.91 -6.45 11.13
C VAL A 417 -13.64 -5.39 12.22
N GLU A 418 -12.52 -4.67 12.17
CA GLU A 418 -12.45 -3.42 12.94
C GLU A 418 -13.61 -2.59 12.38
N ARG A 419 -14.66 -2.41 13.18
CA ARG A 419 -15.87 -1.75 12.69
C ARG A 419 -15.58 -0.33 12.20
N GLU A 420 -14.48 0.25 12.69
CA GLU A 420 -14.08 1.63 12.46
C GLU A 420 -12.55 1.76 12.65
N LYS A 421 -11.79 1.95 11.55
CA LYS A 421 -10.36 2.28 11.57
C LYS A 421 -10.17 3.76 11.28
N THR A 422 -9.46 4.47 12.17
CA THR A 422 -9.15 5.89 11.98
C THR A 422 -7.73 6.08 11.47
N TRP A 423 -7.61 6.67 10.28
CA TRP A 423 -6.36 7.03 9.65
C TRP A 423 -5.93 8.46 10.03
N PRO A 424 -4.63 8.69 10.27
CA PRO A 424 -4.16 10.00 10.73
C PRO A 424 -4.30 11.06 9.64
N ALA A 425 -4.56 12.30 10.06
CA ALA A 425 -4.58 13.44 9.16
C ALA A 425 -3.19 13.67 8.56
N SER A 426 -3.14 13.94 7.25
CA SER A 426 -1.92 14.36 6.59
C SER A 426 -1.55 15.80 6.94
N LEU A 427 -2.55 16.68 7.09
CA LEU A 427 -2.36 18.08 7.47
C LEU A 427 -3.25 18.43 8.67
N THR A 428 -2.77 19.32 9.53
CA THR A 428 -3.59 19.92 10.60
C THR A 428 -4.60 20.90 10.03
N GLU A 429 -5.62 21.26 10.81
CA GLU A 429 -6.63 22.23 10.39
C GLU A 429 -6.00 23.60 10.04
N ASP A 430 -5.06 24.08 10.87
CA ASP A 430 -4.36 25.34 10.64
C ASP A 430 -3.49 25.30 9.37
N GLN A 431 -2.88 24.15 9.08
CA GLN A 431 -2.13 23.93 7.84
C GLN A 431 -3.05 23.93 6.62
N ILE A 432 -4.23 23.30 6.72
CA ILE A 432 -5.23 23.31 5.63
C ILE A 432 -5.69 24.76 5.37
N GLN A 433 -5.98 25.54 6.41
CA GLN A 433 -6.33 26.95 6.26
C GLN A 433 -5.22 27.76 5.59
N ALA A 434 -3.95 27.53 5.96
CA ALA A 434 -2.81 28.19 5.33
C ALA A 434 -2.68 27.85 3.84
N VAL A 435 -2.83 26.57 3.48
CA VAL A 435 -2.83 26.11 2.07
C VAL A 435 -3.98 26.75 1.30
N VAL A 436 -5.17 26.82 1.88
CA VAL A 436 -6.35 27.46 1.25
C VAL A 436 -6.11 28.96 1.06
N ALA A 437 -5.56 29.65 2.07
CA ALA A 437 -5.21 31.07 1.96
C ALA A 437 -4.21 31.31 0.82
N TYR A 438 -3.19 30.46 0.72
CA TYR A 438 -2.23 30.51 -0.39
C TYR A 438 -2.87 30.20 -1.74
N ALA A 439 -3.63 29.11 -1.87
CA ALA A 439 -4.27 28.71 -3.12
C ALA A 439 -5.21 29.79 -3.66
N ARG A 440 -5.95 30.47 -2.78
CA ARG A 440 -6.83 31.60 -3.14
C ARG A 440 -6.06 32.87 -3.55
N SER A 441 -4.76 32.94 -3.27
CA SER A 441 -3.89 34.06 -3.63
C SER A 441 -3.19 33.90 -4.99
N LEU A 442 -3.22 32.69 -5.55
CA LEU A 442 -2.72 32.36 -6.90
C LEU A 442 -3.64 32.92 -7.99
#